data_AF-A0A377KN28-F1
#
_entry.id   AF-A0A377KN28-F1
#
_cell.length_a   1.000
_cell.length_b   1.000
_cell.length_c   1.000
_cell.angle_alpha   90.00
_cell.angle_beta   90.00
_cell.angle_gamma   90.00
#
_symmetry.space_group_name_H-M   'P 1'
#
loop_
_entity.id
_entity.type
_entity.pdbx_description
1 polymer ?
#
loop_
_entity_poly.entity_id
_entity_poly.type
_entity_poly.pdbx_seq_one_letter_code
_entity_poly.pdbx_strand_id
1 'polypeptide(L)'
;MKTKWVEITRDTTLSNVEKEKEKFSLRFEQVTGDFAFSALPYTAEELENATHREELPPARRTVLTMLRRVRGVGGINSWGADVEDDYHISGEEDHEFSFVIK
;
A
#
# COMPACT_ATOMS: atom_id res chain seq x y z
N MET A 1 -3.05 10.33 6.48
CA MET A 1 -3.51 10.69 5.12
C MET A 1 -5.05 10.75 5.14
N LYS A 2 -5.67 11.52 4.24
CA LYS A 2 -7.14 11.71 4.17
C LYS A 2 -7.71 11.13 2.87
N THR A 3 -7.37 9.88 2.55
CA THR A 3 -7.76 9.26 1.27
C THR A 3 -9.17 8.70 1.39
N LYS A 4 -10.05 9.09 0.45
CA LYS A 4 -11.44 8.62 0.37
C LYS A 4 -11.64 7.43 -0.56
N TRP A 5 -10.85 7.38 -1.63
CA TRP A 5 -10.87 6.31 -2.60
C TRP A 5 -9.54 6.26 -3.35
N VAL A 6 -9.23 5.10 -3.94
CA VAL A 6 -8.12 4.89 -4.87
C VAL A 6 -8.64 4.05 -6.04
N GLU A 7 -8.25 4.39 -7.26
CA GLU A 7 -8.61 3.65 -8.47
C GLU A 7 -7.34 3.23 -9.20
N ILE A 8 -7.25 1.94 -9.55
CA ILE A 8 -6.13 1.38 -10.30
C ILE A 8 -6.61 1.09 -11.72
N THR A 9 -6.11 1.83 -12.70
CA THR A 9 -6.37 1.60 -14.12
C THR A 9 -5.20 0.89 -14.77
N ARG A 10 -5.48 -0.16 -15.55
CA ARG A 10 -4.50 -0.92 -16.32
C ARG A 10 -5.05 -1.22 -17.71
N ASP A 11 -4.13 -1.53 -18.63
CA ASP A 11 -4.41 -1.96 -20.01
C ASP A 11 -3.69 -3.29 -20.34
N THR A 12 -3.15 -3.95 -19.32
CA THR A 12 -2.36 -5.18 -19.43
C THR A 12 -2.82 -6.19 -18.40
N THR A 13 -3.05 -7.41 -18.86
CA THR A 13 -3.28 -8.61 -18.06
C THR A 13 -2.13 -9.59 -18.26
N LEU A 14 -2.00 -10.58 -17.37
CA LEU A 14 -1.03 -11.69 -17.54
C LEU A 14 -1.62 -12.82 -18.42
N SER A 15 -2.69 -12.56 -19.16
CA SER A 15 -3.35 -13.51 -20.06
C SER A 15 -2.63 -13.56 -21.40
N ASN A 16 -2.22 -14.75 -21.83
CA ASN A 16 -1.67 -15.01 -23.16
C ASN A 16 -2.75 -15.20 -24.24
N VAL A 17 -4.02 -15.25 -23.83
CA VAL A 17 -5.18 -15.43 -24.73
C VAL A 17 -5.72 -14.07 -25.16
N GLU A 18 -5.70 -13.08 -24.27
CA GLU A 18 -6.13 -11.71 -24.54
C GLU A 18 -5.05 -10.96 -25.33
N LYS A 19 -5.34 -10.67 -26.60
CA LYS A 19 -4.44 -9.95 -27.51
C LYS A 19 -4.73 -8.46 -27.58
N GLU A 20 -5.92 -8.06 -27.16
CA GLU A 20 -6.38 -6.67 -27.19
C GLU A 20 -6.10 -5.99 -25.84
N LYS A 21 -5.63 -4.75 -25.91
CA LYS A 21 -5.33 -3.94 -24.72
C LYS A 21 -6.54 -3.07 -24.39
N GLU A 22 -7.51 -3.66 -23.71
CA GLU A 22 -8.64 -2.90 -23.18
C GLU A 22 -8.27 -2.31 -21.82
N LYS A 23 -8.64 -1.04 -21.62
CA LYS A 23 -8.49 -0.39 -20.31
C LYS A 23 -9.55 -0.92 -19.36
N PHE A 24 -9.10 -1.36 -18.20
CA PHE A 24 -9.95 -1.72 -17.08
C PHE A 24 -9.49 -0.99 -15.83
N SER A 25 -10.44 -0.74 -14.92
CA SER A 25 -10.18 -0.06 -13.66
C SER A 25 -10.80 -0.84 -12.51
N LEU A 26 -10.16 -0.79 -11.36
CA LEU A 26 -10.71 -1.31 -10.10
C LEU A 26 -10.65 -0.18 -9.06
N ARG A 27 -11.80 0.14 -8.45
CA ARG A 27 -11.89 1.23 -7.48
C ARG A 27 -12.13 0.71 -6.08
N PHE A 28 -11.35 1.22 -5.14
CA PHE A 28 -11.45 0.95 -3.71
C PHE A 28 -11.91 2.22 -3.02
N GLU A 29 -13.00 2.16 -2.27
CA GLU A 29 -13.60 3.32 -1.62
C GLU A 29 -13.80 3.07 -0.13
N GLN A 30 -13.62 4.12 0.65
CA GLN A 30 -13.77 4.07 2.09
C GLN A 30 -15.20 3.70 2.49
N VAL A 31 -15.33 2.89 3.55
CA VAL A 31 -16.58 2.71 4.28
C VAL A 31 -16.46 3.36 5.64
N THR A 32 -15.39 3.05 6.36
CA THR A 32 -15.19 3.50 7.74
C THR A 32 -14.02 4.48 7.82
N GLY A 33 -14.31 5.76 7.59
CA GLY A 33 -13.33 6.85 7.70
C GLY A 33 -12.23 6.82 6.63
N ASP A 34 -11.39 7.86 6.65
CA ASP A 34 -10.28 7.99 5.71
C ASP A 34 -9.22 6.89 5.92
N PHE A 35 -8.55 6.48 4.83
CA PHE A 35 -7.47 5.49 4.88
C PHE A 35 -6.15 5.99 4.28
N ALA A 36 -5.10 5.21 4.43
CA ALA A 36 -3.83 5.34 3.72
C ALA A 36 -3.64 4.14 2.79
N PHE A 37 -2.88 4.30 1.71
CA PHE A 37 -2.59 3.19 0.81
C PHE A 37 -1.16 3.28 0.26
N SER A 38 -0.69 2.15 -0.25
CA SER A 38 0.53 2.05 -1.03
C SER A 38 0.23 1.28 -2.32
N ALA A 39 0.81 1.70 -3.44
CA ALA A 39 0.63 1.04 -4.74
C ALA A 39 2.01 0.93 -5.42
N LEU A 40 2.77 -0.11 -5.05
CA LEU A 40 4.15 -0.31 -5.50
C LEU A 40 4.25 -1.50 -6.45
N PRO A 41 5.27 -1.56 -7.32
CA PRO A 41 5.50 -2.74 -8.16
C PRO A 41 6.09 -3.95 -7.40
N TYR A 42 6.33 -3.79 -6.09
CA TYR A 42 7.02 -4.73 -5.22
C TYR A 42 6.22 -4.95 -3.93
N THR A 43 6.34 -6.15 -3.38
CA THR A 43 5.87 -6.51 -2.04
C THR A 43 6.78 -5.93 -0.96
N ALA A 44 6.30 -5.89 0.29
CA ALA A 44 7.11 -5.47 1.43
C ALA A 44 8.37 -6.34 1.58
N GLU A 45 8.26 -7.66 1.38
CA GLU A 45 9.38 -8.59 1.45
C GLU A 45 10.42 -8.35 0.33
N GLU A 46 9.97 -8.11 -0.91
CA GLU A 46 10.88 -7.78 -2.01
C GLU A 46 11.64 -6.46 -1.78
N LEU A 47 11.00 -5.49 -1.13
CA LEU A 47 11.64 -4.21 -0.77
C LEU A 47 12.62 -4.35 0.39
N GLU A 48 12.26 -5.10 1.43
CA GLU A 48 13.10 -5.30 2.61
C GLU A 48 14.38 -6.09 2.28
N ASN A 49 14.27 -7.05 1.36
CA ASN A 49 15.41 -7.88 0.95
C ASN A 49 16.42 -7.14 0.05
N ALA A 50 16.02 -6.05 -0.60
CA ALA A 50 16.88 -5.33 -1.54
C ALA A 50 17.68 -4.24 -0.80
N THR A 51 19.01 -4.38 -0.79
CA THR A 51 19.92 -3.39 -0.21
C THR A 51 20.25 -2.27 -1.20
N HIS A 52 20.12 -2.56 -2.50
CA HIS A 52 20.31 -1.62 -3.60
C HIS A 52 19.16 -1.73 -4.61
N ARG A 53 18.93 -0.66 -5.38
CA ARG A 53 17.79 -0.57 -6.30
C ARG A 53 17.84 -1.61 -7.42
N GLU A 54 19.02 -1.99 -7.86
CA GLU A 54 19.27 -2.98 -8.90
C GLU A 54 18.99 -4.42 -8.48
N GLU A 55 18.89 -4.69 -7.17
CA GLU A 55 18.55 -6.01 -6.64
C GLU A 55 17.04 -6.29 -6.68
N LEU A 56 16.23 -5.25 -6.94
CA LEU A 56 14.79 -5.39 -7.06
C LEU A 56 14.41 -6.27 -8.25
N PRO A 57 13.39 -7.15 -8.10
CA PRO A 57 12.94 -7.97 -9.20
C PRO A 57 12.36 -7.12 -10.33
N PRO A 58 12.19 -7.67 -11.54
CA PRO A 58 11.46 -7.00 -12.60
C PRO A 58 10.02 -6.64 -12.17
N ALA A 59 9.60 -5.39 -12.40
CA ALA A 59 8.25 -4.94 -12.12
C ALA A 59 7.22 -5.65 -13.01
N ARG A 60 6.31 -6.45 -12.41
CA ARG A 60 5.33 -7.28 -13.15
C ARG A 60 3.88 -7.04 -12.74
N ARG A 61 3.65 -6.46 -11.58
CA ARG A 61 2.33 -6.29 -10.96
C ARG A 61 2.28 -4.96 -10.21
N THR A 62 1.09 -4.58 -9.78
CA THR A 62 0.93 -3.54 -8.76
C THR A 62 0.47 -4.22 -7.49
N VAL A 63 1.23 -4.07 -6.42
CA VAL A 63 0.87 -4.50 -5.07
C VAL A 63 0.18 -3.32 -4.40
N LEU A 64 -1.15 -3.40 -4.28
CA LEU A 64 -1.96 -2.42 -3.56
C LEU A 64 -2.11 -2.87 -2.10
N THR A 65 -1.66 -2.04 -1.16
CA THR A 65 -1.85 -2.25 0.28
C THR A 65 -2.80 -1.19 0.81
N MET A 66 -3.93 -1.62 1.38
CA MET A 66 -4.93 -0.76 2.03
C MET A 66 -4.64 -0.72 3.54
N LEU A 67 -4.50 0.47 4.11
CA LEU A 67 -4.04 0.69 5.47
C LEU A 67 -5.00 1.62 6.22
N ARG A 68 -5.61 1.14 7.31
CA ARG A 68 -6.42 1.99 8.20
C ARG A 68 -5.58 3.11 8.81
N ARG A 69 -4.39 2.75 9.31
CA ARG A 69 -3.40 3.63 9.94
C ARG A 69 -2.00 3.07 9.69
N VAL A 70 -0.99 3.92 9.83
CA VAL A 70 0.43 3.55 9.77
C VAL A 70 1.12 4.23 10.94
N ARG A 71 2.00 3.51 11.65
CA ARG A 71 2.80 4.08 12.74
C ARG A 71 3.67 5.21 12.18
N GLY A 72 3.94 6.24 13.00
CA GLY A 72 4.90 7.27 12.65
C GLY A 72 6.28 6.69 12.31
N VAL A 73 7.03 7.37 11.45
CA VAL A 73 8.38 6.95 11.04
C VAL A 73 9.43 7.30 12.11
N GLY A 74 9.20 8.37 12.88
CA GLY A 74 10.17 8.90 13.83
C GLY A 74 11.24 9.74 13.13
N GLY A 75 12.49 9.65 13.59
CA GLY A 75 13.62 10.34 12.97
C GLY A 75 14.16 11.55 13.75
N ILE A 76 13.82 11.69 15.04
CA ILE A 76 14.50 12.63 15.96
C ILE A 76 16.00 12.34 15.96
N ASN A 77 16.36 11.05 16.00
CA ASN A 77 17.66 10.55 15.62
C ASN A 77 17.55 9.12 15.08
N SER A 78 18.61 8.65 14.41
CA SER A 78 18.66 7.29 13.83
C SER A 78 19.38 6.28 14.72
N TRP A 79 19.54 6.56 16.01
CA TRP A 79 20.33 5.74 16.95
C TRP A 79 19.63 5.49 18.30
N GLY A 80 18.29 5.46 18.28
CA GLY A 80 17.51 4.91 19.39
C GLY A 80 16.39 5.80 19.94
N ALA A 81 16.20 7.02 19.43
CA ALA A 81 14.97 7.76 19.74
C ALA A 81 13.76 7.06 19.10
N ASP A 82 12.73 6.84 19.90
CA ASP A 82 11.48 6.29 19.41
C ASP A 82 10.61 7.37 18.73
N VAL A 83 9.53 6.92 18.10
CA VAL A 83 8.45 7.78 17.59
C VAL A 83 7.72 8.44 18.77
N GLU A 84 7.24 9.67 18.61
CA GLU A 84 6.42 10.31 19.64
C GLU A 84 5.08 9.54 19.85
N ASP A 85 4.62 9.46 21.10
CA ASP A 85 3.48 8.63 21.51
C ASP A 85 2.20 8.87 20.72
N ASP A 86 1.94 10.12 20.31
CA ASP A 86 0.78 10.52 19.51
C ASP A 86 0.73 9.85 18.12
N TYR A 87 1.86 9.30 17.64
CA TYR A 87 1.96 8.59 16.36
C TYR A 87 2.12 7.07 16.52
N HIS A 88 1.88 6.53 17.71
CA HIS A 88 1.78 5.10 17.95
C HIS A 88 0.42 4.54 17.52
N ILE A 89 0.41 3.25 17.22
CA ILE A 89 -0.82 2.47 17.03
C ILE A 89 -0.84 1.45 18.16
N SER A 90 -1.86 1.51 19.02
CA SER A 90 -1.97 0.63 20.18
C SER A 90 -2.19 -0.82 19.75
N GLY A 91 -1.41 -1.74 20.31
CA GLY A 91 -1.67 -3.18 20.18
C GLY A 91 -2.68 -3.71 21.20
N GLU A 92 -3.13 -2.87 22.13
CA GLU A 92 -4.04 -3.24 23.22
C GLU A 92 -5.52 -2.98 22.88
N GLU A 93 -5.79 -2.40 21.71
CA GLU A 93 -7.12 -2.04 21.25
C GLU A 93 -7.51 -2.81 20.00
N ASP A 94 -8.80 -3.14 19.88
CA ASP A 94 -9.34 -3.68 18.65
C ASP A 94 -9.36 -2.61 17.54
N HIS A 95 -8.96 -3.02 16.34
CA HIS A 95 -8.89 -2.14 15.19
C HIS A 95 -9.73 -2.70 14.03
N GLU A 96 -10.84 -2.01 13.74
CA GLU A 96 -11.71 -2.35 12.62
C GLU A 96 -11.41 -1.49 11.39
N PHE A 97 -11.44 -2.12 10.21
CA PHE A 97 -11.21 -1.47 8.92
C PHE A 97 -12.13 -2.07 7.86
N SER A 98 -12.78 -1.21 7.07
CA SER A 98 -13.67 -1.65 5.99
C SER A 98 -13.60 -0.70 4.80
N PHE A 99 -13.65 -1.29 3.61
CA PHE A 99 -13.69 -0.60 2.33
C PHE A 99 -14.54 -1.43 1.35
N VAL A 100 -14.99 -0.80 0.27
CA VAL A 100 -15.69 -1.48 -0.82
C VAL A 100 -14.83 -1.49 -2.07
N ILE A 101 -15.00 -2.53 -2.88
CA ILE A 101 -14.42 -2.65 -4.22
C ILE A 101 -15.56 -2.47 -5.22
N LYS A 102 -15.36 -1.60 -6.21
CA LYS A 102 -16.29 -1.27 -7.29
C LYS A 102 -15.65 -1.47 -8.64
#